data_AF-A0A749HY09-F1
#
_entry.id   AF-A0A749HY09-F1
#
_cell.length_a   1.000
_cell.length_b   1.000
_cell.length_c   1.000
_cell.angle_alpha   90.00
_cell.angle_beta   90.00
_cell.angle_gamma   90.00
#
_symmetry.space_group_name_H-M   'P 1'
#
loop_
_entity.id
_entity.type
_entity.pdbx_description
1 polymer ?
#
loop_
_entity_poly.entity_id
_entity_poly.type
_entity_poly.pdbx_seq_one_letter_code
_entity_poly.pdbx_strand_id
1 'polypeptide(L)'
;AERLEKLCQQEKWSIKIETQGALGTENRLTEEDIRRADVVLLITDIELAGVERFTRSRYVQSGISAFLREPQRVMSAVRKLLSAPQHTHLILE
;
A
#
# COMPACT_ATOMS: atom_id res chain seq x y z
N ALA A 1 -1.05 0.23 10.63
CA ALA A 1 -1.90 1.32 10.07
C ALA A 1 -1.39 2.69 10.52
N GLU A 2 -1.41 2.99 11.82
CA GLU A 2 -1.15 4.34 12.37
C GLU A 2 0.13 5.04 11.87
N ARG A 3 1.24 4.31 11.72
CA ARG A 3 2.48 4.90 11.21
C ARG A 3 2.34 5.38 9.76
N LEU A 4 1.67 4.59 8.91
CA LEU A 4 1.40 4.98 7.53
C LEU A 4 0.47 6.20 7.49
N GLU A 5 -0.55 6.24 8.36
CA GLU A 5 -1.47 7.38 8.44
C GLU A 5 -0.75 8.69 8.75
N LYS A 6 0.15 8.67 9.74
CA LYS A 6 0.95 9.85 10.10
C LYS A 6 1.85 10.30 8.95
N LEU A 7 2.49 9.37 8.25
CA LEU A 7 3.36 9.69 7.10
C LEU A 7 2.56 10.29 5.94
N CYS A 8 1.42 9.70 5.59
CA CYS A 8 0.56 10.22 4.54
C CYS A 8 -0.06 11.57 4.91
N GLN A 9 -0.38 11.80 6.17
CA GLN A 9 -0.82 13.11 6.65
C GLN A 9 0.25 14.19 6.44
N GLN A 10 1.52 13.87 6.72
CA GLN A 10 2.66 14.78 6.48
C GLN A 10 2.82 15.11 4.99
N GLU A 11 2.62 14.11 4.12
CA GLU A 11 2.68 14.26 2.66
C GLU A 11 1.39 14.83 2.05
N LYS A 12 0.35 15.05 2.88
CA LYS A 12 -1.00 15.48 2.47
C LYS A 12 -1.67 14.53 1.47
N TRP A 13 -1.41 13.23 1.59
CA TRP A 13 -2.05 12.20 0.77
C TRP A 13 -3.38 11.75 1.38
N SER A 14 -4.37 11.55 0.52
CA SER A 14 -5.60 10.86 0.90
C SER A 14 -5.33 9.36 0.90
N ILE A 15 -5.76 8.68 1.95
CA ILE A 15 -5.51 7.25 2.14
C ILE A 15 -6.73 6.53 2.67
N LYS A 16 -6.82 5.25 2.31
CA LYS A 16 -7.68 4.25 2.94
C LYS A 16 -6.84 3.04 3.25
N ILE A 17 -7.04 2.46 4.43
CA ILE A 17 -6.24 1.34 4.92
C ILE A 17 -7.17 0.18 5.24
N GLU A 18 -6.91 -0.96 4.60
CA GLU A 18 -7.45 -2.26 4.99
C GLU A 18 -6.42 -2.98 5.87
N THR A 19 -6.86 -3.58 6.97
CA THR A 19 -6.02 -4.42 7.83
C THR A 19 -6.51 -5.86 7.77
N GLN A 20 -5.58 -6.81 7.63
CA GLN A 20 -5.87 -8.23 7.63
C GLN A 20 -5.14 -8.88 8.82
N GLY A 21 -5.90 -9.45 9.74
CA GLY A 21 -5.37 -10.11 10.95
C GLY A 21 -6.09 -11.42 11.25
N ALA A 22 -5.76 -12.03 12.40
CA ALA A 22 -6.33 -13.32 12.80
C ALA A 22 -7.86 -13.29 12.98
N LEU A 23 -8.42 -12.12 13.32
CA LEU A 23 -9.86 -11.91 13.48
C LEU A 23 -10.58 -11.61 12.14
N GLY A 24 -9.84 -11.58 11.02
CA GLY A 24 -10.36 -11.29 9.69
C GLY A 24 -9.88 -9.94 9.14
N THR A 25 -10.65 -9.40 8.19
CA THR A 25 -10.34 -8.14 7.50
C THR A 25 -11.15 -7.00 8.09
N GLU A 26 -10.49 -5.89 8.42
CA GLU A 26 -11.14 -4.64 8.85
C GLU A 26 -10.92 -3.56 7.79
N ASN A 27 -11.90 -2.66 7.66
CA ASN A 27 -11.87 -1.54 6.71
C ASN A 27 -11.57 -1.98 5.26
N ARG A 28 -12.22 -3.08 4.83
CA ARG A 28 -12.00 -3.68 3.52
C ARG A 28 -12.13 -2.63 2.41
N LEU A 29 -11.10 -2.51 1.58
CA LEU A 29 -11.09 -1.63 0.42
C LEU A 29 -12.11 -2.11 -0.60
N THR A 30 -12.98 -1.20 -1.03
CA THR A 30 -13.96 -1.47 -2.09
C THR A 30 -13.27 -1.46 -3.46
N GLU A 31 -13.91 -2.05 -4.46
CA GLU A 31 -13.41 -1.98 -5.84
C GLU A 31 -13.30 -0.54 -6.35
N GLU A 32 -14.21 0.34 -5.91
CA GLU A 32 -14.14 1.77 -6.26
C GLU A 32 -12.90 2.42 -5.65
N ASP A 33 -12.57 2.13 -4.39
CA ASP A 33 -11.38 2.65 -3.73
C ASP A 33 -10.12 2.26 -4.49
N ILE A 34 -10.02 0.99 -4.87
CA ILE A 34 -8.86 0.43 -5.58
C ILE A 34 -8.74 1.05 -6.98
N ARG A 35 -9.87 1.22 -7.68
CA ARG A 35 -9.91 1.82 -9.02
C ARG A 35 -9.55 3.31 -9.00
N ARG A 36 -9.90 4.03 -7.93
CA ARG A 36 -9.62 5.47 -7.78
C ARG A 36 -8.23 5.77 -7.24
N ALA A 37 -7.57 4.80 -6.61
CA ALA A 37 -6.25 4.99 -6.04
C ALA A 37 -5.19 5.20 -7.14
N ASP A 38 -4.34 6.21 -6.96
CA ASP A 38 -3.20 6.45 -7.84
C ASP A 38 -2.11 5.37 -7.70
N VAL A 39 -1.92 4.90 -6.46
CA VAL A 39 -0.98 3.87 -6.05
C VAL A 39 -1.56 3.05 -4.90
N VAL A 40 -1.32 1.75 -4.92
CA VAL A 40 -1.59 0.80 -3.84
C VAL A 40 -0.29 0.50 -3.08
N LEU A 41 -0.34 0.42 -1.76
CA LEU A 41 0.80 0.04 -0.94
C LEU A 41 0.46 -1.23 -0.14
N LEU A 42 1.14 -2.33 -0.47
CA LEU A 42 0.98 -3.63 0.18
C LEU A 42 2.08 -3.79 1.23
N ILE A 43 1.73 -3.64 2.51
CA ILE A 43 2.65 -3.85 3.64
C ILE A 43 2.30 -5.19 4.29
N THR A 44 3.04 -6.24 3.97
CA THR A 44 2.72 -7.60 4.41
C THR A 44 3.97 -8.48 4.45
N ASP A 45 4.04 -9.37 5.43
CA ASP A 45 5.05 -10.44 5.51
C ASP A 45 4.48 -11.80 5.06
N ILE A 46 3.19 -11.86 4.76
CA ILE A 46 2.46 -13.07 4.33
C ILE A 46 1.62 -12.78 3.09
N GLU A 47 1.07 -13.83 2.49
CA GLU A 47 0.14 -13.69 1.37
C GLU A 47 -1.14 -12.98 1.82
N LEU A 48 -1.53 -11.94 1.07
CA LEU A 48 -2.76 -11.19 1.34
C LEU A 48 -3.95 -11.89 0.71
N ALA A 49 -5.04 -11.99 1.46
CA ALA A 49 -6.30 -12.47 0.91
C ALA A 49 -6.84 -11.46 -0.13
N GLY A 50 -7.16 -11.94 -1.32
CA GLY A 50 -7.71 -11.11 -2.39
C GLY A 50 -6.67 -10.20 -3.05
N VAL A 51 -5.41 -10.63 -3.13
CA VAL A 51 -4.30 -9.87 -3.76
C VAL A 51 -4.57 -9.58 -5.25
N GLU A 52 -5.35 -10.43 -5.91
CA GLU A 52 -5.75 -10.30 -7.31
C GLU A 52 -6.50 -8.99 -7.60
N ARG A 53 -7.15 -8.39 -6.58
CA ARG A 53 -7.82 -7.09 -6.68
C ARG A 53 -6.87 -5.97 -7.10
N PHE A 54 -5.58 -6.10 -6.81
CA PHE A 54 -4.58 -5.04 -7.03
C PHE A 54 -3.74 -5.26 -8.30
N THR A 55 -4.00 -6.32 -9.08
CA THR A 55 -3.22 -6.68 -10.28
C THR A 55 -3.26 -5.63 -11.39
N ARG A 56 -4.30 -4.79 -11.42
CA ARG A 56 -4.43 -3.68 -12.36
C ARG A 56 -4.02 -2.34 -11.77
N SER A 57 -3.57 -2.30 -10.53
CA SER A 57 -3.12 -1.08 -9.87
C SER A 57 -1.61 -0.88 -10.09
N ARG A 58 -1.15 0.36 -9.95
CA ARG A 58 0.26 0.56 -9.61
C ARG A 58 0.43 0.17 -8.16
N TYR A 59 1.37 -0.70 -7.82
CA TYR A 59 1.61 -1.01 -6.41
C TYR A 59 3.07 -1.05 -6.01
N VAL A 60 3.30 -0.66 -4.76
CA VAL A 60 4.53 -0.94 -4.02
C VAL A 60 4.23 -2.04 -3.01
N GLN A 61 5.11 -3.04 -2.91
CA GLN A 61 5.05 -4.06 -1.88
C GLN A 61 6.28 -3.97 -0.97
N SER A 62 6.08 -4.12 0.33
CA SER A 62 7.13 -4.11 1.36
C SER A 62 6.74 -5.05 2.49
N GLY A 63 7.74 -5.64 3.17
CA GLY A 63 7.52 -6.29 4.46
C GLY A 63 7.12 -5.31 5.56
N ILE A 64 6.45 -5.80 6.60
CA ILE A 64 6.04 -5.00 7.78
C ILE A 64 7.29 -4.51 8.50
N SER A 65 8.25 -5.40 8.75
CA SER A 65 9.50 -5.07 9.43
C SER A 65 10.33 -4.04 8.65
N ALA A 66 10.43 -4.19 7.33
CA ALA A 66 11.13 -3.26 6.45
C ALA A 66 10.48 -1.87 6.49
N PHE A 67 9.15 -1.79 6.40
CA PHE A 67 8.41 -0.53 6.50
C PHE A 67 8.61 0.16 7.86
N LEU A 68 8.64 -0.62 8.96
CA LEU A 68 8.87 -0.07 10.29
C LEU A 68 10.32 0.39 10.51
N ARG A 69 11.31 -0.21 9.85
CA ARG A 69 12.71 0.22 9.96
C ARG A 69 12.97 1.45 9.10
N GLU A 70 12.57 1.41 7.83
CA GLU A 70 12.91 2.41 6.82
C GLU A 70 11.65 2.91 6.07
N PRO A 71 10.67 3.53 6.76
CA PRO A 71 9.43 3.95 6.11
C PRO A 71 9.66 4.93 4.97
N GLN A 72 10.68 5.78 5.08
CA GLN A 72 11.00 6.78 4.05
C GLN A 72 11.43 6.15 2.73
N ARG A 73 12.08 4.97 2.77
CA ARG A 73 12.43 4.21 1.56
C ARG A 73 11.17 3.77 0.83
N VAL A 74 10.18 3.27 1.58
CA VAL A 74 8.87 2.87 1.04
C VAL A 74 8.08 4.07 0.50
N MET A 75 7.97 5.16 1.27
CA MET A 75 7.27 6.38 0.83
C MET A 75 7.92 6.99 -0.42
N SER A 76 9.24 6.95 -0.52
CA SER A 76 9.97 7.39 -1.72
C SER A 76 9.64 6.52 -2.94
N ALA A 77 9.53 5.21 -2.76
CA ALA A 77 9.10 4.31 -3.84
C ALA A 77 7.66 4.60 -4.29
N VAL A 78 6.74 4.85 -3.34
CA VAL A 78 5.36 5.25 -3.67
C VAL A 78 5.35 6.53 -4.51
N ARG A 79 6.13 7.55 -4.14
CA ARG A 79 6.27 8.79 -4.93
C ARG A 79 6.77 8.53 -6.35
N LYS A 80 7.80 7.70 -6.51
CA LYS A 80 8.33 7.35 -7.83
C LYS A 80 7.28 6.64 -8.68
N LEU A 81 6.41 5.85 -8.06
CA LEU A 81 5.40 5.10 -8.77
C LEU A 81 4.25 5.97 -9.29
N LEU A 82 3.98 7.13 -8.68
CA LEU A 82 2.95 8.07 -9.14
C LEU A 82 3.16 8.54 -10.59
N SER A 83 4.42 8.68 -11.02
CA SER A 83 4.78 9.08 -12.39
C SER A 83 5.09 7.89 -13.33
N ALA A 84 5.03 6.66 -12.82
CA ALA A 84 5.32 5.47 -13.60
C ALA A 84 4.14 5.10 -14.54
N PRO A 85 4.38 4.27 -15.58
CA PRO A 85 3.30 3.68 -16.36
C PRO A 85 2.26 2.96 -15.48
N GLN A 86 1.03 2.85 -15.97
CA GLN A 86 0.02 2.02 -15.30
C GLN A 86 0.50 0.57 -15.20
N HIS A 87 0.04 -0.16 -14.18
CA HIS A 87 0.44 -1.55 -13.90
C HIS A 87 1.92 -1.74 -13.53
N THR A 88 2.63 -0.67 -13.16
CA THR A 88 4.00 -0.82 -12.64
C THR A 88 3.94 -1.37 -11.22
N HIS A 89 4.65 -2.47 -10.98
CA HIS A 89 4.74 -3.12 -9.68
C HIS A 89 6.18 -3.03 -9.17
N LEU A 90 6.34 -2.62 -7.91
CA LEU A 90 7.65 -2.47 -7.29
C LEU A 90 7.69 -3.21 -5.96
N ILE A 91 8.62 -4.15 -5.82
CA ILE A 91 8.80 -4.94 -4.60
C ILE A 91 10.07 -4.46 -3.90
N LEU A 92 9.94 -4.10 -2.63
CA LEU A 92 11.04 -3.67 -1.78
C LEU A 92 11.43 -4.80 -0.83
N GLU A 93 12.70 -5.20 -0.90
CA GLU A 93 13.38 -6.06 0.07
C GLU A 93 13.86 -5.27 1.29
#